data_AF-A0AAV3QCZ2-F1
#
_entry.id   AF-A0AAV3QCZ2-F1
#
_cell.length_a   1.000
_cell.length_b   1.000
_cell.length_c   1.000
_cell.angle_alpha   90.00
_cell.angle_beta   90.00
_cell.angle_gamma   90.00
#
_symmetry.space_group_name_H-M   'P 1'
#
loop_
_entity.id
_entity.type
_entity.pdbx_description
1 polymer ?
#
loop_
_entity_poly.entity_id
_entity_poly.type
_entity_poly.pdbx_seq_one_letter_code
_entity_poly.pdbx_strand_id
1 'polypeptide(L)'
;MLSKQYAVLVRTLTILLVVLNNNNVVIKAQSSAREINNDGEEPLFSFRKTHVTINNHLGDNITVNIHCQSKDDDIGSQDVGDGGYYEISFRPSLWKNTLFYCDMSWNDVHGHFDIYDQPRDEDRCRTCFWDVRKDGLHGTNCEGGAEQIWFRWDDQYKPPPL
;
A
#
# COMPACT_ATOMS: atom_id res chain seq x y z
N MET A 1 29.03 -29.12 -26.74
CA MET A 1 27.70 -28.53 -26.98
C MET A 1 26.80 -28.64 -25.75
N LEU A 2 26.78 -29.78 -25.04
CA LEU A 2 26.00 -29.99 -23.81
C LEU A 2 26.27 -28.97 -22.68
N SER A 3 27.54 -28.60 -22.40
CA SER A 3 27.86 -27.65 -21.32
C SER A 3 27.32 -26.23 -21.52
N LYS A 4 27.25 -25.77 -22.78
CA LYS A 4 26.69 -24.45 -23.12
C LYS A 4 25.17 -24.42 -22.95
N GLN A 5 24.50 -25.50 -23.34
CA GLN A 5 23.05 -25.63 -23.17
C GLN A 5 22.66 -25.75 -21.69
N TYR A 6 23.43 -26.49 -20.90
CA TYR A 6 23.30 -26.51 -19.44
C TYR A 6 23.54 -25.13 -18.81
N ALA A 7 24.58 -24.40 -19.22
CA ALA A 7 24.82 -23.05 -18.72
C ALA A 7 23.69 -22.07 -19.10
N VAL A 8 23.12 -22.20 -20.31
CA VAL A 8 21.95 -21.43 -20.74
C VAL A 8 20.72 -21.79 -19.91
N LEU A 9 20.43 -23.09 -19.72
CA LEU A 9 19.31 -23.58 -18.91
C LEU A 9 19.42 -23.14 -17.44
N VAL A 10 20.61 -23.26 -16.85
CA VAL A 10 20.89 -22.80 -15.49
C VAL A 10 20.71 -21.29 -15.41
N ARG A 11 21.22 -20.51 -16.37
CA ARG A 11 21.02 -19.04 -16.39
C ARG A 11 19.55 -18.65 -16.56
N THR A 12 18.80 -19.27 -17.48
CA THR A 12 17.37 -19.00 -17.63
C THR A 12 16.57 -19.42 -16.41
N LEU A 13 16.91 -20.53 -15.75
CA LEU A 13 16.27 -20.98 -14.51
C LEU A 13 16.61 -20.05 -13.34
N THR A 14 17.86 -19.58 -13.23
CA THR A 14 18.28 -18.62 -12.20
C THR A 14 17.61 -17.27 -12.38
N ILE A 15 17.52 -16.78 -13.63
CA ILE A 15 16.75 -15.57 -13.95
C ILE A 15 15.26 -15.77 -13.62
N LEU A 16 14.68 -16.94 -13.96
CA LEU A 16 13.32 -17.27 -13.54
C LEU A 16 13.14 -17.16 -12.03
N LEU A 17 14.05 -17.77 -11.26
CA LEU A 17 14.02 -17.78 -9.79
C LEU A 17 14.19 -16.37 -9.18
N VAL A 18 15.04 -15.52 -9.76
CA VAL A 18 15.22 -14.12 -9.33
C VAL A 18 13.98 -13.26 -9.65
N VAL A 19 13.22 -13.59 -10.71
CA VAL A 19 11.97 -12.91 -11.05
C VAL A 19 10.82 -13.31 -10.12
N LEU A 20 10.96 -14.39 -9.32
CA LEU A 20 9.88 -14.85 -8.45
C LEU A 20 9.76 -14.13 -7.10
N ASN A 21 10.76 -13.40 -6.61
CA ASN A 21 10.73 -12.84 -5.25
C ASN A 21 11.57 -11.56 -5.07
N ASN A 22 11.16 -10.45 -5.68
CA ASN A 22 11.72 -9.13 -5.36
C ASN A 22 10.60 -8.18 -4.90
N ASN A 23 10.16 -8.33 -3.65
CA ASN A 23 9.23 -7.43 -2.98
C ASN A 23 10.01 -6.27 -2.35
N ASN A 24 10.49 -5.32 -3.16
CA ASN A 24 11.05 -4.09 -2.60
C ASN A 24 9.89 -3.19 -2.14
N VAL A 25 9.64 -3.14 -0.83
CA VAL A 25 8.71 -2.20 -0.19
C VAL A 25 9.47 -0.92 0.18
N VAL A 26 8.96 0.23 -0.23
CA VAL A 26 9.47 1.56 0.14
C VAL A 26 8.40 2.28 0.94
N ILE A 27 8.76 2.80 2.11
CA ILE A 27 7.84 3.51 3.02
C ILE A 27 8.22 4.99 3.04
N LYS A 28 7.21 5.86 2.96
CA LYS A 28 7.34 7.31 3.10
C LYS A 28 6.28 7.83 4.05
N ALA A 29 6.62 8.82 4.86
CA ALA A 29 5.68 9.60 5.65
C ALA A 29 6.05 11.08 5.52
N GLN A 30 5.09 11.99 5.63
CA GLN A 30 5.30 13.41 5.31
C GLN A 30 6.45 14.10 6.10
N SER A 31 7.30 14.80 5.33
CA SER A 31 7.63 16.25 5.41
C SER A 31 7.61 16.78 3.95
N SER A 32 7.26 18.06 3.74
CA SER A 32 6.67 18.66 2.52
C SER A 32 7.47 18.69 1.20
N ALA A 33 8.34 17.73 0.91
CA ALA A 33 9.06 17.66 -0.37
C ALA A 33 8.40 16.64 -1.32
N ARG A 34 7.94 17.10 -2.49
CA ARG A 34 7.64 16.22 -3.62
C ARG A 34 8.95 15.57 -4.08
N GLU A 35 9.11 14.27 -3.87
CA GLU A 35 10.15 13.51 -4.57
C GLU A 35 9.69 13.19 -5.99
N ILE A 36 10.31 13.85 -6.97
CA ILE A 36 10.12 13.54 -8.40
C ILE A 36 10.91 12.25 -8.66
N ASN A 37 10.22 11.12 -8.82
CA ASN A 37 10.84 9.89 -9.27
C ASN A 37 10.84 9.88 -10.80
N ASN A 38 12.03 9.85 -11.39
CA ASN A 38 12.19 9.60 -12.83
C ASN A 38 12.03 8.10 -13.06
N ASP A 39 10.82 7.68 -13.42
CA ASP A 39 10.56 6.30 -13.82
C ASP A 39 11.15 6.09 -15.23
N GLY A 40 12.35 5.52 -15.27
CA GLY A 40 12.97 5.03 -16.51
C GLY A 40 12.09 3.98 -17.20
N GLU A 41 12.32 3.82 -18.50
CA GLU A 41 11.59 2.90 -19.37
C GLU A 41 11.83 1.43 -18.94
N GLU A 42 10.79 0.76 -18.43
CA GLU A 42 10.86 -0.59 -17.84
C GLU A 42 10.31 -1.69 -18.79
N PRO A 43 10.79 -2.95 -18.69
CA PRO A 43 10.52 -4.02 -19.66
C PRO A 43 9.07 -4.52 -19.68
N LEU A 44 8.68 -5.14 -20.80
CA LEU A 44 7.32 -5.55 -21.21
C LEU A 44 6.53 -6.47 -20.24
N PHE A 45 7.13 -6.97 -19.16
CA PHE A 45 6.47 -7.84 -18.15
C PHE A 45 6.52 -7.27 -16.72
N SER A 46 6.87 -5.99 -16.55
CA SER A 46 6.94 -5.34 -15.24
C SER A 46 5.51 -5.11 -14.70
N PHE A 47 5.15 -5.83 -13.63
CA PHE A 47 4.02 -5.49 -12.78
C PHE A 47 4.29 -4.08 -12.27
N ARG A 48 3.45 -3.14 -12.71
CA ARG A 48 3.69 -1.72 -12.48
C ARG A 48 3.73 -1.49 -10.97
N LYS A 49 4.71 -0.69 -10.55
CA LYS A 49 4.84 -0.26 -9.15
C LYS A 49 3.50 0.30 -8.68
N THR A 50 3.02 -0.23 -7.57
CA THR A 50 1.79 0.20 -6.92
C THR A 50 2.15 1.10 -5.75
N HIS A 51 1.37 2.16 -5.59
CA HIS A 51 1.48 3.14 -4.52
C HIS A 51 0.20 3.13 -3.72
N VAL A 52 0.31 3.06 -2.39
CA VAL A 52 -0.82 3.18 -1.48
C VAL A 52 -0.52 4.35 -0.55
N THR A 53 -1.40 5.34 -0.55
CA THR A 53 -1.27 6.55 0.26
C THR A 53 -2.47 6.65 1.19
N ILE A 54 -2.21 6.76 2.49
CA ILE A 54 -3.20 6.94 3.55
C ILE A 54 -3.09 8.38 4.05
N ASN A 55 -4.12 9.18 3.78
CA ASN A 55 -4.22 10.56 4.21
C ASN A 55 -4.99 10.66 5.51
N ASN A 56 -4.49 11.45 6.44
CA ASN A 56 -5.25 11.82 7.63
C ASN A 56 -6.16 13.02 7.31
N HIS A 57 -7.46 12.75 7.18
CA HIS A 57 -8.51 13.76 7.00
C HIS A 57 -9.51 13.75 8.17
N LEU A 58 -9.05 13.42 9.37
CA LEU A 58 -9.86 13.51 10.58
C LEU A 58 -10.18 14.96 10.95
N GLY A 59 -9.32 15.91 10.58
CA GLY A 59 -9.44 17.30 10.99
C GLY A 59 -9.10 17.51 12.47
N ASP A 60 -9.37 18.72 12.96
CA ASP A 60 -9.23 19.11 14.37
C ASP A 60 -7.85 18.84 14.98
N ASN A 61 -6.79 18.85 14.15
CA ASN A 61 -5.42 18.55 14.59
C ASN A 61 -5.30 17.16 15.26
N ILE A 62 -6.17 16.22 14.88
CA ILE A 62 -6.15 14.84 15.39
C ILE A 62 -5.06 14.06 14.65
N THR A 63 -4.22 13.35 15.42
CA THR A 63 -3.21 12.44 14.88
C THR A 63 -3.78 11.02 14.82
N VAL A 64 -3.58 10.33 13.70
CA VAL A 64 -3.84 8.89 13.56
C VAL A 64 -2.53 8.12 13.72
N ASN A 65 -2.54 7.10 14.57
CA ASN A 65 -1.49 6.09 14.62
C ASN A 65 -1.82 5.01 13.59
N ILE A 66 -0.87 4.72 12.70
CA ILE A 66 -1.01 3.72 11.63
C ILE A 66 0.09 2.70 11.81
N HIS A 67 -0.25 1.43 11.97
CA HIS A 67 0.68 0.31 11.96
C HIS A 67 0.33 -0.63 10.83
N CYS A 68 1.23 -0.77 9.84
CA CYS A 68 0.97 -1.57 8.66
C CYS A 68 1.83 -2.82 8.64
N GLN A 69 1.28 -3.89 8.10
CA GLN A 69 1.92 -5.18 7.96
C GLN A 69 1.50 -5.83 6.64
N SER A 70 2.32 -6.76 6.16
CA SER A 70 1.94 -7.74 5.15
C SER A 70 1.78 -9.11 5.81
N LYS A 71 1.56 -10.16 5.02
CA LYS A 71 1.56 -11.53 5.54
C LYS A 71 2.92 -11.92 6.14
N ASP A 72 4.01 -11.50 5.50
CA ASP A 72 5.36 -12.01 5.77
C ASP A 72 6.26 -10.97 6.46
N ASP A 73 5.89 -9.69 6.41
CA ASP A 73 6.71 -8.56 6.85
C ASP A 73 5.93 -7.56 7.70
N ASP A 74 6.53 -7.11 8.80
CA ASP A 74 6.09 -5.91 9.53
C ASP A 74 6.69 -4.67 8.83
N ILE A 75 5.82 -3.73 8.43
CA ILE A 75 6.19 -2.52 7.69
C ILE A 75 6.46 -1.38 8.66
N GLY A 76 5.87 -1.44 9.86
CA GLY A 76 6.11 -0.51 10.95
C GLY A 76 4.95 0.44 11.23
N SER A 77 5.19 1.31 12.20
CA SER A 77 4.21 2.26 12.74
C SER A 77 4.61 3.70 12.47
N GLN A 78 3.61 4.55 12.20
CA GLN A 78 3.79 5.98 12.02
C GLN A 78 2.61 6.74 12.64
N ASP A 79 2.92 7.81 13.38
CA ASP A 79 1.95 8.83 13.77
C ASP A 79 1.83 9.86 12.64
N VAL A 80 0.61 10.05 12.13
CA VAL A 80 0.30 10.97 11.03
C VAL A 80 -0.62 12.06 11.56
N GLY A 81 -0.09 13.28 11.67
CA GLY A 81 -0.87 14.45 12.07
C GLY A 81 -1.92 14.84 11.02
N ASP A 82 -2.85 15.72 11.41
CA ASP A 82 -3.91 16.23 10.54
C ASP A 82 -3.36 16.82 9.24
N GLY A 83 -3.95 16.43 8.10
CA GLY A 83 -3.51 16.79 6.76
C GLY A 83 -2.20 16.11 6.30
N GLY A 84 -1.61 15.24 7.12
CA GLY A 84 -0.45 14.43 6.77
C GLY A 84 -0.81 13.14 6.02
N TYR A 85 0.22 12.41 5.58
CA TYR A 85 0.05 11.12 4.92
C TYR A 85 1.14 10.10 5.29
N TYR A 86 0.78 8.83 5.12
CA TYR A 86 1.65 7.67 5.13
C TYR A 86 1.54 6.96 3.77
N GLU A 87 2.67 6.63 3.15
CA GLU A 87 2.72 6.01 1.83
C GLU A 87 3.60 4.75 1.87
N ILE A 88 3.10 3.70 1.22
CA ILE A 88 3.89 2.52 0.89
C ILE A 88 3.90 2.34 -0.63
N SER A 89 5.03 1.92 -1.16
CA SER A 89 5.18 1.58 -2.57
C SER A 89 5.83 0.22 -2.73
N PHE A 90 5.27 -0.62 -3.60
CA PHE A 90 5.73 -1.99 -3.79
C PHE A 90 5.42 -2.47 -5.21
N ARG A 91 5.90 -3.68 -5.56
CA ARG A 91 5.49 -4.37 -6.78
C ARG A 91 4.61 -5.57 -6.38
N PRO A 92 3.37 -5.67 -6.87
CA PRO A 92 2.51 -6.81 -6.57
C PRO A 92 3.12 -8.12 -7.09
N SER A 93 2.76 -9.22 -6.43
CA SER A 93 3.21 -10.56 -6.76
C SER A 93 2.67 -11.03 -8.12
N LEU A 94 3.40 -11.93 -8.76
CA LEU A 94 2.90 -12.66 -9.94
C LEU A 94 1.72 -13.59 -9.64
N TRP A 95 1.58 -14.02 -8.39
CA TRP A 95 0.62 -15.04 -7.97
C TRP A 95 -0.68 -14.46 -7.41
N LYS A 96 -0.92 -13.15 -7.59
CA LYS A 96 -2.12 -12.45 -7.14
C LYS A 96 -2.42 -12.66 -5.65
N ASN A 97 -1.37 -12.65 -4.81
CA ASN A 97 -1.49 -12.92 -3.38
C ASN A 97 -0.87 -11.83 -2.50
N THR A 98 -0.58 -10.64 -3.04
CA THR A 98 -0.08 -9.52 -2.25
C THR A 98 -1.21 -8.92 -1.42
N LEU A 99 -1.01 -8.89 -0.10
CA LEU A 99 -1.91 -8.30 0.89
C LEU A 99 -1.13 -7.38 1.82
N PHE A 100 -1.65 -6.18 2.03
CA PHE A 100 -1.22 -5.23 3.03
C PHE A 100 -2.41 -4.80 3.86
N TYR A 101 -2.27 -4.83 5.18
CA TYR A 101 -3.28 -4.41 6.12
C TYR A 101 -2.66 -3.48 7.16
N CYS A 102 -3.49 -2.63 7.75
CA CYS A 102 -3.05 -1.74 8.81
C CYS A 102 -4.06 -1.70 9.95
N ASP A 103 -3.52 -1.72 11.16
CA ASP A 103 -4.23 -1.31 12.36
C ASP A 103 -4.10 0.21 12.48
N MET A 104 -5.22 0.90 12.57
CA MET A 104 -5.28 2.35 12.69
C MET A 104 -6.03 2.72 13.95
N SER A 105 -5.55 3.73 14.66
CA SER A 105 -6.22 4.25 15.84
C SER A 105 -6.07 5.76 15.98
N TRP A 106 -7.09 6.39 16.55
CA TRP A 106 -7.09 7.80 16.92
C TRP A 106 -8.02 8.01 18.10
N ASN A 107 -7.55 8.70 19.14
CA ASN A 107 -8.24 8.76 20.44
C ASN A 107 -8.61 7.35 20.94
N ASP A 108 -9.90 7.08 21.20
CA ASP A 108 -10.42 5.77 21.63
C ASP A 108 -10.97 4.93 20.45
N VAL A 109 -10.83 5.40 19.21
CA VAL A 109 -11.30 4.71 18.00
C VAL A 109 -10.18 3.87 17.41
N HIS A 110 -10.50 2.65 16.98
CA HIS A 110 -9.57 1.79 16.26
C HIS A 110 -10.27 1.01 15.14
N GLY A 111 -9.47 0.52 14.20
CA GLY A 111 -9.94 -0.34 13.13
C GLY A 111 -8.79 -1.07 12.45
N HIS A 112 -9.12 -2.24 11.89
CA HIS A 112 -8.22 -3.06 11.10
C HIS A 112 -8.68 -3.02 9.65
N PHE A 113 -7.79 -2.65 8.73
CA PHE A 113 -8.16 -2.43 7.34
C PHE A 113 -7.16 -3.05 6.38
N ASP A 114 -7.66 -3.85 5.43
CA ASP A 114 -6.89 -4.27 4.26
C ASP A 114 -6.72 -3.07 3.32
N ILE A 115 -5.58 -2.38 3.42
CA ILE A 115 -5.26 -1.21 2.59
C ILE A 115 -4.86 -1.58 1.16
N TYR A 116 -4.45 -2.83 0.94
CA TYR A 116 -4.26 -3.38 -0.41
C TYR A 116 -4.48 -4.87 -0.42
N ASP A 117 -5.41 -5.33 -1.25
CA ASP A 117 -5.65 -6.75 -1.54
C ASP A 117 -5.57 -6.91 -3.06
N GLN A 118 -4.55 -7.61 -3.56
CA GLN A 118 -4.24 -7.65 -5.00
C GLN A 118 -5.44 -8.08 -5.86
N PRO A 119 -6.16 -9.18 -5.58
CA PRO A 119 -7.42 -9.52 -6.23
C PRO A 119 -8.47 -8.40 -6.30
N ARG A 120 -8.55 -7.55 -5.28
CA ARG A 120 -9.51 -6.44 -5.19
C ARG A 120 -9.01 -5.18 -5.91
N ASP A 121 -7.72 -4.88 -5.77
CA ASP A 121 -7.17 -3.56 -6.05
C ASP A 121 -6.33 -3.47 -7.33
N GLU A 122 -5.78 -4.57 -7.85
CA GLU A 122 -4.86 -4.56 -9.00
C GLU A 122 -5.46 -3.89 -10.25
N ASP A 123 -6.76 -4.12 -10.49
CA ASP A 123 -7.51 -3.49 -11.58
C ASP A 123 -8.17 -2.16 -11.16
N ARG A 124 -8.30 -1.91 -9.84
CA ARG A 124 -8.94 -0.71 -9.29
C ARG A 124 -8.01 0.50 -9.30
N CYS A 125 -6.76 0.31 -8.90
CA CYS A 125 -5.82 1.40 -8.69
C CYS A 125 -4.36 0.96 -8.86
N ARG A 126 -3.58 1.83 -9.51
CA ARG A 126 -2.11 1.80 -9.43
C ARG A 126 -1.59 2.71 -8.33
N THR A 127 -2.33 3.78 -8.07
CA THR A 127 -2.18 4.68 -6.94
C THR A 127 -3.49 4.64 -6.17
N CYS A 128 -3.46 3.96 -5.04
CA CYS A 128 -4.62 3.74 -4.19
C CYS A 128 -4.58 4.79 -3.09
N PHE A 129 -5.64 5.58 -2.99
CA PHE A 129 -5.76 6.60 -1.95
C PHE A 129 -6.76 6.15 -0.91
N TRP A 130 -6.39 6.31 0.35
CA TRP A 130 -7.23 6.07 1.51
C TRP A 130 -7.32 7.34 2.33
N ASP A 131 -8.53 7.78 2.62
CA ASP A 131 -8.77 8.89 3.53
C ASP A 131 -9.28 8.35 4.87
N VAL A 132 -8.52 8.60 5.92
CA VAL A 132 -8.94 8.36 7.30
C VAL A 132 -9.90 9.49 7.68
N ARG A 133 -11.16 9.15 7.95
CA ARG A 133 -12.24 10.08 8.32
C ARG A 133 -12.90 9.63 9.61
N LYS A 134 -13.70 10.51 10.22
CA LYS A 134 -14.35 10.25 11.51
C LYS A 134 -15.31 9.05 11.46
N ASP A 135 -15.89 8.77 10.30
CA ASP A 135 -16.85 7.69 10.06
C ASP A 135 -16.22 6.41 9.48
N GLY A 136 -14.99 6.48 8.97
CA GLY A 136 -14.28 5.29 8.51
C GLY A 136 -13.09 5.59 7.60
N LEU A 137 -12.66 4.55 6.89
CA LEU A 137 -11.61 4.58 5.88
C LEU A 137 -12.23 4.58 4.48
N HIS A 138 -12.02 5.65 3.71
CA HIS A 138 -12.61 5.82 2.39
C HIS A 138 -11.54 5.63 1.30
N GLY A 139 -11.81 4.72 0.35
CA GLY A 139 -10.90 4.36 -0.73
C GLY A 139 -11.30 4.99 -2.06
N THR A 140 -10.34 5.68 -2.68
CA THR A 140 -10.46 6.24 -4.03
C THR A 140 -9.31 5.75 -4.92
N ASN A 141 -9.41 6.00 -6.24
CA ASN A 141 -8.37 5.67 -7.22
C ASN A 141 -7.68 6.95 -7.74
N CYS A 142 -6.63 6.79 -8.57
CA CYS A 142 -5.83 7.90 -9.09
C CYS A 142 -6.59 8.90 -9.99
N GLU A 143 -7.78 8.54 -10.47
CA GLU A 143 -8.57 9.39 -11.35
C GLU A 143 -9.37 10.46 -10.57
N GLY A 144 -9.25 10.48 -9.23
CA GLY A 144 -9.96 11.45 -8.40
C GLY A 144 -11.48 11.32 -8.50
N GLY A 145 -11.96 10.11 -8.82
CA GLY A 145 -13.38 9.81 -9.00
C GLY A 145 -14.18 9.77 -7.70
N ALA A 146 -15.42 9.28 -7.80
CA ALA A 146 -16.26 9.00 -6.64
C ALA A 146 -15.61 7.95 -5.72
N GLU A 147 -15.97 8.00 -4.44
CA GLU A 147 -15.66 6.95 -3.46
C GLU A 147 -16.01 5.58 -4.03
N GLN A 148 -15.05 4.66 -4.00
CA GLN A 148 -15.23 3.33 -4.58
C GLN A 148 -15.45 2.26 -3.51
N ILE A 149 -14.78 2.39 -2.36
CA ILE A 149 -14.86 1.47 -1.25
C ILE A 149 -14.81 2.24 0.06
N TRP A 150 -15.53 1.77 1.06
CA TRP A 150 -15.58 2.39 2.37
C TRP A 150 -15.73 1.34 3.46
N PHE A 151 -14.93 1.49 4.50
CA PHE A 151 -14.97 0.65 5.69
C PHE A 151 -15.22 1.51 6.91
N ARG A 152 -16.19 1.13 7.74
CA ARG A 152 -16.43 1.81 9.02
C ARG A 152 -15.38 1.41 10.05
N TRP A 153 -15.16 2.28 11.03
CA TRP A 153 -14.49 1.92 12.27
C TRP A 153 -15.22 0.77 12.98
N ASP A 154 -14.52 0.04 13.84
CA ASP A 154 -15.16 -1.04 14.62
C ASP A 154 -16.28 -0.46 15.51
N ASP A 155 -17.46 -1.08 15.46
CA ASP A 155 -18.68 -0.63 16.13
C ASP A 155 -18.54 -0.62 17.65
N GLN A 156 -17.51 -1.27 18.20
CA GLN A 156 -17.29 -1.37 19.64
C GLN A 156 -16.86 -0.03 20.27
N TYR A 157 -16.38 0.94 19.49
CA TYR A 157 -15.86 2.21 20.01
C TYR A 157 -16.19 3.38 19.07
N LYS A 158 -17.48 3.76 19.02
CA LYS A 158 -17.94 4.93 18.26
C LYS A 158 -17.22 6.20 18.75
N PRO A 159 -16.80 7.10 17.83
CA PRO A 159 -16.21 8.37 18.23
C PRO A 159 -17.20 9.18 19.08
N PRO A 160 -16.70 10.00 20.03
CA PRO A 160 -17.55 10.93 20.78
C PRO A 160 -18.36 11.80 19.81
N PRO A 161 -19.66 12.03 20.05
CA PRO A 161 -20.43 12.96 19.24
C PRO A 161 -19.77 14.35 19.28
N LEU A 162 -19.71 14.99 18.10
CA LEU A 162 -19.19 16.35 17.90
C LEU A 162 -20.01 17.40 18.66
#